data_AF-C5CHR4-F1
#
_entry.id   AF-C5CHR4-F1
#
_cell.length_a   1.000
_cell.length_b   1.000
_cell.length_c   1.000
_cell.angle_alpha   90.00
_cell.angle_beta   90.00
_cell.angle_gamma   90.00
#
_symmetry.space_group_name_H-M   'P 1'
#
loop_
_entity.id
_entity.type
_entity.pdbx_description
1 polymer ?
#
loop_
_entity_poly.entity_id
_entity_poly.type
_entity_poly.pdbx_seq_one_letter_code
_entity_poly.pdbx_strand_id
1 'polypeptide(L)'
;MILFIFLVLVALGFILALFRVFVGPTVPDRIVALDTLNVIVTGAIALFALIENNELFLDIALAYAILAFLETVVVARYLEGRK
;
A
#
# COMPACT_ATOMS: atom_id res chain seq x y z
N MET A 1 2.25 -23.35 -6.72
CA MET A 1 3.58 -22.77 -7.04
C MET A 1 3.49 -21.29 -7.38
N ILE A 2 2.67 -20.88 -8.35
CA ILE A 2 2.49 -19.45 -8.73
C ILE A 2 2.07 -18.57 -7.54
N LEU A 3 1.06 -18.99 -6.78
CA LEU A 3 0.58 -18.25 -5.60
C LEU A 3 1.67 -17.98 -4.55
N PHE A 4 2.54 -18.96 -4.31
CA PHE A 4 3.64 -18.83 -3.35
C PHE A 4 4.65 -17.76 -3.80
N ILE A 5 4.92 -17.67 -5.11
CA ILE A 5 5.79 -16.62 -5.67
C ILE A 5 5.19 -15.24 -5.41
N PHE A 6 3.89 -15.05 -5.66
CA PHE A 6 3.21 -13.78 -5.37
C PHE A 6 3.26 -13.42 -3.88
N LEU A 7 3.01 -14.38 -2.98
CA LEU A 7 3.09 -14.15 -1.53
C LEU A 7 4.50 -13.70 -1.10
N VAL A 8 5.54 -14.34 -1.63
CA VAL A 8 6.94 -13.96 -1.34
C VAL A 8 7.26 -12.56 -1.87
N LEU A 9 6.83 -12.23 -3.09
CA LEU A 9 7.07 -10.91 -3.69
C LEU A 9 6.33 -9.79 -2.93
N VAL A 10 5.07 -10.03 -2.54
CA VAL A 10 4.28 -9.08 -1.72
C VAL A 10 4.92 -8.88 -0.36
N ALA A 11 5.31 -9.97 0.32
CA ALA A 11 5.98 -9.87 1.62
C ALA A 11 7.32 -9.12 1.54
N LEU A 12 8.13 -9.41 0.52
CA LEU A 12 9.39 -8.71 0.30
C LEU A 12 9.16 -7.23 0.01
N GLY A 13 8.22 -6.92 -0.89
CA GLY A 13 7.84 -5.54 -1.20
C GLY A 13 7.36 -4.78 0.04
N PHE A 14 6.52 -5.42 0.86
CA PHE A 14 6.02 -4.84 2.11
C PHE A 14 7.16 -4.49 3.06
N ILE A 15 8.11 -5.42 3.27
CA ILE A 15 9.28 -5.19 4.13
C ILE A 15 10.15 -4.04 3.59
N LEU A 16 10.42 -4.02 2.29
CA LEU A 16 11.24 -2.98 1.66
C LEU A 16 10.59 -1.59 1.75
N ALA A 17 9.28 -1.50 1.47
CA ALA A 17 8.54 -0.25 1.56
C ALA A 17 8.44 0.23 3.02
N LEU A 18 8.16 -0.69 3.95
CA LEU A 18 8.15 -0.39 5.39
C LEU A 18 9.51 0.13 5.88
N PHE A 19 10.59 -0.52 5.48
CA PHE A 19 11.95 -0.05 5.77
C PHE A 19 12.19 1.38 5.26
N ARG A 20 11.72 1.68 4.04
CA ARG A 20 11.85 3.01 3.43
C ARG A 20 11.02 4.08 4.16
N VAL A 21 9.85 3.74 4.70
CA VAL A 21 9.04 4.66 5.54
C VAL A 21 9.82 5.12 6.77
N PHE A 22 10.55 4.23 7.43
CA PHE A 22 11.32 4.59 8.63
C PHE A 22 12.65 5.29 8.31
N VAL A 23 13.36 4.83 7.29
CA VAL A 23 14.74 5.28 6.99
C VAL A 23 14.77 6.44 5.97
N GLY A 24 13.63 6.81 5.37
CA GLY A 24 13.54 7.89 4.38
C GLY A 24 14.18 9.21 4.89
N PRO A 25 15.05 9.86 4.11
CA PRO A 25 15.81 11.02 4.58
C PRO A 25 14.95 12.29 4.66
N THR A 26 13.97 12.45 3.77
CA THR A 26 13.05 13.59 3.78
C THR A 26 11.62 13.17 4.10
N VAL A 27 10.79 14.11 4.56
CA VAL A 27 9.36 13.87 4.80
C VAL A 27 8.63 13.39 3.53
N PRO A 28 8.83 14.02 2.35
CA PRO A 28 8.26 13.51 1.10
C PRO A 28 8.69 12.07 0.75
N ASP A 29 9.95 11.68 0.99
CA ASP A 29 10.40 10.31 0.72
C ASP A 29 9.62 9.27 1.53
N ARG A 30 9.34 9.60 2.81
CA ARG A 30 8.59 8.71 3.70
C ARG A 30 7.12 8.60 3.29
N ILE A 31 6.54 9.69 2.79
CA ILE A 31 5.14 9.72 2.33
C ILE A 31 4.98 8.88 1.06
N VAL A 32 5.89 9.01 0.09
CA VAL A 32 5.85 8.19 -1.14
C VAL A 32 6.06 6.71 -0.80
N ALA A 33 6.93 6.40 0.18
CA ALA A 33 7.10 5.03 0.66
C ALA A 33 5.82 4.48 1.33
N LEU A 34 5.09 5.33 2.07
CA LEU A 34 3.82 4.97 2.70
C LEU A 34 2.73 4.70 1.64
N ASP A 35 2.65 5.54 0.61
CA ASP A 35 1.74 5.34 -0.52
C ASP A 35 2.03 4.04 -1.28
N THR A 36 3.32 3.73 -1.48
CA THR A 36 3.76 2.44 -2.05
C THR A 36 3.33 1.26 -1.17
N LEU A 37 3.43 1.41 0.16
CA LEU A 37 2.98 0.42 1.13
C LEU A 37 1.47 0.16 1.01
N ASN A 38 0.66 1.22 0.89
CA ASN A 38 -0.78 1.12 0.71
C ASN A 38 -1.15 0.36 -0.59
N VAL A 39 -0.42 0.59 -1.69
CA VAL A 39 -0.61 -0.17 -2.95
C VAL A 39 -0.29 -1.66 -2.76
N ILE A 40 0.80 -1.98 -2.05
CA ILE A 40 1.18 -3.38 -1.76
C ILE A 40 0.11 -4.06 -0.89
N VAL A 41 -0.40 -3.37 0.13
CA VAL A 41 -1.50 -3.87 0.99
C VAL A 41 -2.76 -4.10 0.17
N THR A 42 -3.13 -3.17 -0.72
CA THR A 42 -4.27 -3.35 -1.63
C THR A 42 -4.12 -4.61 -2.48
N GLY A 43 -2.94 -4.82 -3.08
CA GLY A 43 -2.62 -6.03 -3.82
C GLY A 43 -2.65 -7.29 -2.96
N ALA A 44 -2.22 -7.21 -1.70
CA ALA A 44 -2.28 -8.31 -0.75
C ALA A 44 -3.73 -8.71 -0.42
N ILE A 45 -4.63 -7.74 -0.23
CA ILE A 45 -6.06 -7.99 0.00
C ILE A 45 -6.68 -8.66 -1.24
N ALA A 46 -6.34 -8.18 -2.44
CA ALA A 46 -6.81 -8.80 -3.69
C ALA A 46 -6.28 -10.24 -3.85
N LEU A 47 -5.02 -10.50 -3.48
CA LEU A 47 -4.45 -11.85 -3.46
C LEU A 47 -5.16 -12.73 -2.42
N PHE A 48 -5.54 -12.17 -1.28
CA PHE A 48 -6.29 -12.86 -0.24
C PHE A 48 -7.69 -13.27 -0.70
N ALA A 49 -8.35 -12.45 -1.54
CA ALA A 49 -9.62 -12.81 -2.19
C ALA A 49 -9.52 -14.13 -2.97
N LEU A 50 -8.41 -14.34 -3.67
CA LEU A 50 -8.13 -15.56 -4.42
C LEU A 50 -7.87 -16.76 -3.51
N ILE A 51 -7.21 -16.55 -2.37
CA ILE A 51 -6.90 -17.61 -1.39
C ILE A 51 -8.19 -18.10 -0.74
N GLU A 52 -9.04 -17.17 -0.28
CA GLU A 52 -10.30 -17.47 0.41
C GLU A 52 -11.45 -17.81 -0.56
N ASN A 53 -11.24 -17.66 -1.87
CA ASN A 53 -12.29 -17.79 -2.91
C ASN A 53 -13.54 -16.97 -2.58
N ASN A 54 -13.33 -15.74 -2.11
CA ASN A 54 -14.41 -14.85 -1.69
C ASN A 54 -14.22 -13.46 -2.32
N GLU A 55 -15.13 -13.11 -3.22
CA GLU A 55 -15.10 -11.85 -3.98
C GLU A 55 -15.29 -10.61 -3.11
N LEU A 56 -15.86 -10.75 -1.91
CA LEU A 56 -16.04 -9.64 -0.96
C LEU A 56 -14.71 -8.95 -0.60
N PHE A 57 -13.59 -9.69 -0.64
CA PHE A 57 -12.28 -9.09 -0.42
C PHE A 57 -11.84 -8.16 -1.55
N LEU A 58 -12.35 -8.32 -2.78
CA LEU A 58 -12.09 -7.38 -3.88
C LEU A 58 -12.80 -6.05 -3.63
N ASP A 59 -14.01 -6.07 -3.08
CA ASP A 59 -14.72 -4.85 -2.68
C ASP A 59 -13.96 -4.12 -1.56
N ILE A 60 -13.42 -4.87 -0.59
CA ILE A 60 -12.55 -4.32 0.47
C ILE A 60 -11.29 -3.70 -0.15
N ALA A 61 -10.65 -4.38 -1.10
CA ALA A 61 -9.45 -3.87 -1.76
C ALA A 61 -9.75 -2.56 -2.52
N LEU A 62 -10.88 -2.50 -3.23
CA LEU A 62 -11.31 -1.30 -3.95
C LEU A 62 -11.59 -0.13 -3.00
N ALA A 63 -12.33 -0.38 -1.91
CA ALA A 63 -12.61 0.63 -0.90
C ALA A 63 -11.31 1.14 -0.24
N TYR A 64 -10.40 0.22 0.10
CA TYR A 64 -9.10 0.56 0.68
C TYR A 64 -8.24 1.40 -0.28
N ALA A 65 -8.22 1.08 -1.58
CA ALA A 65 -7.48 1.86 -2.58
C ALA A 65 -7.95 3.31 -2.67
N ILE A 66 -9.27 3.55 -2.60
CA ILE A 66 -9.85 4.90 -2.60
C ILE A 66 -9.45 5.66 -1.33
N LEU A 67 -9.50 5.00 -0.17
CA LEU A 67 -9.09 5.60 1.11
C LEU A 67 -7.60 5.93 1.14
N ALA A 68 -6.75 5.03 0.64
CA ALA A 68 -5.31 5.25 0.53
C ALA A 68 -4.98 6.44 -0.38
N PHE A 69 -5.66 6.57 -1.52
CA PHE A 69 -5.48 7.73 -2.38
C PHE A 69 -5.91 9.03 -1.68
N LEU A 70 -7.02 9.02 -0.95
CA LEU A 70 -7.48 10.17 -0.18
C LEU A 70 -6.46 10.59 0.88
N GLU A 71 -5.85 9.64 1.60
CA GLU A 71 -4.76 9.90 2.54
C GLU A 71 -3.63 10.69 1.87
N THR A 72 -3.14 10.22 0.72
CA THR A 72 -2.05 10.85 -0.03
C THR A 72 -2.41 12.27 -0.49
N VAL A 73 -3.65 12.50 -0.95
CA VAL A 73 -4.12 13.85 -1.33
C VAL A 73 -4.15 14.79 -0.13
N VAL A 74 -4.67 14.34 1.01
CA VAL A 74 -4.74 15.15 2.24
C VAL A 74 -3.33 15.54 2.70
N VAL A 75 -2.41 14.59 2.70
CA VAL A 75 -1.01 14.83 3.09
C VAL A 75 -0.34 15.82 2.11
N ALA A 76 -0.55 15.67 0.80
CA ALA A 76 -0.02 16.60 -0.19
C ALA A 76 -0.53 18.03 0.02
N ARG A 77 -1.84 18.20 0.25
CA ARG A 77 -2.47 19.51 0.53
C ARG A 77 -1.94 20.12 1.82
N TYR A 78 -1.74 19.32 2.86
CA TYR A 78 -1.16 19.78 4.12
C TYR A 78 0.27 20.30 3.95
N LEU A 79 1.10 19.61 3.15
CA LEU A 79 2.47 20.05 2.89
C LEU A 79 2.53 21.31 2.01
N GLU A 80 1.63 21.43 1.03
CA GLU A 80 1.51 22.62 0.19
C GLU A 80 1.12 23.86 1.02
N GLY A 81 0.14 23.74 1.92
CA GLY A 81 -0.36 24.83 2.75
C GLY A 81 0.59 25.29 3.87
N ARG A 82 1.74 24.62 4.06
CA ARG A 82 2.80 25.03 5.00
C ARG A 82 3.91 25.88 4.35
N LYS A 83 3.77 26.21 3.06
CA LYS A 83 4.58 27.24 2.42
C LYS A 83 4.10 28.64 2.77
#